data_AF-A0A350NN11-F1
#
_entry.id   AF-A0A350NN11-F1
#
_cell.length_a   1.000
_cell.length_b   1.000
_cell.length_c   1.000
_cell.angle_alpha   90.00
_cell.angle_beta   90.00
_cell.angle_gamma   90.00
#
_symmetry.space_group_name_H-M   'P 1'
#
loop_
_entity.id
_entity.type
_entity.pdbx_description
1 polymer ?
#
loop_
_entity_poly.entity_id
_entity_poly.type
_entity_poly.pdbx_seq_one_letter_code
_entity_poly.pdbx_strand_id
1 'polypeptide(L)'
;MTQLGTVPIGSFSIAFQANLGYNFLGCGRKSALILCDRDRYIRFNCEICPFHLSKGLAVPLSSYADERDFCFYAEVMLLEIGFIGAGKVGKALGLYFERHGLKIAGYYSKTAKSAQEAALLTASTKFASIRDIADSSSIIFIAVPDQVLEIIDCEAVALINDHSISKEKTWIHVSGAHPSDILTGLKSAGCAVGSVHPLQSFGEPSNSAEQLEKVWFTIEGTEKAVQAAQTILDQTGGKYSLIEAENKPLYHTGACVISNFLVTLLESGIQLFAAAGMQREDIMPAIEPLIKTTLSNVREKGTIEALTGPIVRGDFNTINDHLQALAAQLPCELDLYKSMALKTVRMLENKRLTPEQAAKIVQILEETSHAG
;
A
#
# COMPACT_ATOMS: atom_id res chain seq x y z
N MET A 1 -44.18 31.56 -28.46
CA MET A 1 -43.43 32.59 -29.20
C MET A 1 -42.41 33.18 -28.25
N THR A 2 -41.16 32.77 -28.35
CA THR A 2 -40.03 33.45 -27.70
C THR A 2 -38.85 33.29 -28.65
N GLN A 3 -38.36 34.42 -29.17
CA GLN A 3 -37.33 34.48 -30.20
C GLN A 3 -36.00 33.94 -29.66
N LEU A 4 -35.37 33.06 -30.44
CA LEU A 4 -34.01 32.59 -30.26
C LEU A 4 -33.04 33.70 -30.67
N GLY A 5 -32.19 34.15 -29.75
CA GLY A 5 -31.06 35.01 -30.04
C GLY A 5 -29.83 34.20 -30.42
N THR A 6 -29.27 34.45 -31.61
CA THR A 6 -27.97 33.93 -32.04
C THR A 6 -26.86 34.91 -31.64
N VAL A 7 -25.87 34.48 -30.87
CA VAL A 7 -24.62 35.24 -30.67
C VAL A 7 -23.57 34.72 -31.67
N PRO A 8 -22.97 35.56 -32.52
CA PRO A 8 -21.98 35.12 -33.47
C PRO A 8 -20.61 35.04 -32.77
N ILE A 9 -20.14 33.82 -32.51
CA ILE A 9 -18.72 33.52 -32.33
C ILE A 9 -18.36 32.56 -33.47
N GLY A 10 -17.31 32.90 -34.23
CA GLY A 10 -17.03 32.37 -35.55
C GLY A 10 -17.21 30.86 -35.74
N SER A 11 -17.84 30.51 -36.86
CA SER A 11 -17.85 29.16 -37.50
C SER A 11 -18.29 27.96 -36.65
N PHE A 12 -19.11 28.13 -35.63
CA PHE A 12 -19.78 27.00 -34.96
C PHE A 12 -21.30 27.13 -35.10
N SER A 13 -21.92 26.16 -35.77
CA SER A 13 -23.38 26.02 -35.81
C SER A 13 -23.79 25.07 -34.68
N ILE A 14 -24.56 25.59 -33.72
CA ILE A 14 -25.02 24.86 -32.53
C ILE A 14 -26.44 24.37 -32.79
N ALA A 15 -26.68 23.05 -32.69
CA ALA A 15 -28.01 22.49 -32.54
C ALA A 15 -28.03 21.67 -31.25
N PHE A 16 -28.97 21.97 -30.35
CA PHE A 16 -29.07 21.37 -29.03
C PHE A 16 -30.47 20.83 -28.76
N GLN A 17 -30.53 19.59 -28.27
CA GLN A 17 -31.57 19.14 -27.36
C GLN A 17 -30.93 18.16 -26.37
N ALA A 18 -30.75 18.59 -25.12
CA ALA A 18 -30.37 17.72 -24.02
C ALA A 18 -31.06 18.21 -22.74
N ASN A 19 -31.90 17.35 -22.17
CA ASN A 19 -32.86 17.63 -21.12
C ASN A 19 -32.25 17.56 -19.69
N LEU A 20 -30.96 17.88 -19.52
CA LEU A 20 -30.24 17.67 -18.25
C LEU A 20 -29.37 18.84 -17.78
N GLY A 21 -29.55 20.05 -18.30
CA GLY A 21 -28.92 21.26 -17.73
C GLY A 21 -27.46 21.54 -18.11
N TYR A 22 -26.87 20.79 -19.04
CA TYR A 22 -25.47 20.99 -19.49
C TYR A 22 -25.38 21.75 -20.82
N ASN A 23 -24.45 22.71 -20.93
CA ASN A 23 -24.13 23.42 -22.17
C ASN A 23 -22.78 22.94 -22.76
N PHE A 24 -22.83 22.20 -23.87
CA PHE A 24 -21.66 21.81 -24.67
C PHE A 24 -21.34 22.95 -25.63
N LEU A 25 -20.14 23.53 -25.55
CA LEU A 25 -19.80 24.75 -26.32
C LEU A 25 -19.12 24.50 -27.67
N GLY A 26 -18.92 23.23 -28.07
CA GLY A 26 -18.57 22.86 -29.43
C GLY A 26 -17.30 22.02 -29.56
N CYS A 27 -17.19 21.34 -30.71
CA CYS A 27 -16.05 20.50 -31.08
C CYS A 27 -15.42 21.05 -32.37
N GLY A 28 -14.21 21.59 -32.29
CA GLY A 28 -13.43 22.01 -33.46
C GLY A 28 -12.43 20.93 -33.88
N ARG A 29 -11.96 20.94 -35.14
CA ARG A 29 -11.05 19.91 -35.73
C ARG A 29 -9.77 19.61 -34.94
N LYS A 30 -9.41 20.39 -33.90
CA LYS A 30 -8.20 20.21 -33.09
C LYS A 30 -8.41 20.29 -31.57
N SER A 31 -9.60 20.68 -31.07
CA SER A 31 -9.83 20.81 -29.63
C SER A 31 -11.31 20.76 -29.26
N ALA A 32 -11.61 20.19 -28.11
CA ALA A 32 -12.94 20.21 -27.47
C ALA A 32 -12.89 21.04 -26.17
N LEU A 33 -13.94 21.81 -25.90
CA LEU A 33 -14.08 22.59 -24.67
C LEU A 33 -15.30 22.10 -23.90
N ILE A 34 -15.11 21.66 -22.66
CA ILE A 34 -16.21 21.30 -21.76
C ILE A 34 -16.30 22.37 -20.67
N LEU A 35 -17.48 22.97 -20.52
CA LEU A 35 -17.76 23.86 -19.39
C LEU A 35 -18.11 23.00 -18.17
N CYS A 36 -17.35 23.13 -17.08
CA CYS A 36 -17.59 22.38 -15.83
C CYS A 36 -18.44 23.22 -14.83
N ASP A 37 -18.44 24.56 -14.92
CA ASP A 37 -19.37 25.49 -14.22
C ASP A 37 -19.31 26.89 -14.90
N ARG A 38 -20.14 27.88 -14.51
CA ARG A 38 -20.29 29.24 -15.08
C ARG A 38 -18.96 29.96 -15.38
N ASP A 39 -17.90 29.69 -14.62
CA ASP A 39 -16.60 30.35 -14.74
C ASP A 39 -15.40 29.40 -15.02
N ARG A 40 -15.61 28.08 -15.20
CA ARG A 40 -14.51 27.10 -15.39
C ARG A 40 -14.69 26.25 -16.65
N TYR A 41 -13.65 26.20 -17.48
CA TYR A 41 -13.59 25.38 -18.68
C TYR A 41 -12.37 24.44 -18.69
N ILE A 42 -12.59 23.19 -19.11
CA ILE A 42 -11.53 22.21 -19.37
C ILE A 42 -11.34 22.13 -20.88
N ARG A 43 -10.11 22.35 -21.33
CA ARG A 43 -9.73 22.32 -22.76
C ARG A 43 -9.02 21.01 -23.07
N PHE A 44 -9.61 20.21 -23.95
CA PHE A 44 -9.02 18.97 -24.45
C PHE A 44 -8.42 19.21 -25.85
N ASN A 45 -7.24 18.63 -26.10
CA ASN A 45 -6.74 18.45 -27.47
C ASN A 45 -7.48 17.26 -28.10
N CYS A 46 -7.90 17.35 -29.37
CA CYS A 46 -8.75 16.31 -30.00
C CYS A 46 -8.14 14.90 -29.98
N GLU A 47 -6.81 14.79 -29.92
CA GLU A 47 -6.09 13.50 -29.81
C GLU A 47 -6.21 12.84 -28.43
N ILE A 48 -6.55 13.61 -27.39
CA ILE A 48 -6.68 13.19 -25.98
C ILE A 48 -8.14 13.32 -25.52
N CYS A 49 -9.07 13.56 -26.46
CA CYS A 49 -10.47 13.63 -26.12
C CYS A 49 -10.94 12.25 -25.64
N PRO A 50 -11.54 12.12 -24.44
CA PRO A 50 -12.02 10.83 -23.93
C PRO A 50 -13.07 10.18 -24.85
N PHE A 51 -13.71 10.96 -25.73
CA PHE A 51 -14.60 10.45 -26.78
C PHE A 51 -13.89 9.78 -27.98
N HIS A 52 -12.58 9.94 -28.15
CA HIS A 52 -11.78 9.30 -29.22
C HIS A 52 -10.83 8.21 -28.69
N LEU A 53 -10.45 8.25 -27.41
CA LEU A 53 -9.49 7.30 -26.83
C LEU A 53 -10.07 5.92 -26.51
N SER A 54 -11.39 5.74 -26.48
CA SER A 54 -11.98 4.40 -26.39
C SER A 54 -12.21 3.82 -27.78
N LYS A 55 -11.31 2.92 -28.21
CA LYS A 55 -11.69 1.88 -29.16
C LYS A 55 -12.76 1.00 -28.50
N GLY A 56 -14.03 1.41 -28.59
CA GLY A 56 -15.17 0.51 -28.44
C GLY A 56 -16.01 0.60 -27.16
N LEU A 57 -15.77 1.53 -26.23
CA LEU A 57 -16.73 1.80 -25.13
C LEU A 57 -16.91 3.30 -24.95
N ALA A 58 -17.87 3.86 -25.68
CA ALA A 58 -18.45 5.15 -25.31
C ALA A 58 -19.32 4.91 -24.08
N VAL A 59 -18.79 5.21 -22.89
CA VAL A 59 -19.58 5.19 -21.66
C VAL A 59 -20.44 6.48 -21.67
N PRO A 60 -21.78 6.38 -21.71
CA PRO A 60 -22.63 7.56 -21.80
C PRO A 60 -22.53 8.39 -20.52
N LEU A 61 -22.49 9.72 -20.64
CA LEU A 61 -22.47 10.69 -19.52
C LEU A 61 -23.53 10.40 -18.42
N SER A 62 -24.60 9.69 -18.76
CA SER A 62 -25.65 9.23 -17.85
C SER A 62 -25.20 8.18 -16.82
N SER A 63 -23.97 7.66 -16.88
CA SER A 63 -23.44 6.70 -15.90
C SER A 63 -22.67 7.36 -14.75
N TYR A 64 -22.46 8.67 -14.78
CA TYR A 64 -21.81 9.42 -13.69
C TYR A 64 -22.90 10.11 -12.86
N ALA A 65 -22.83 9.98 -11.54
CA ALA A 65 -23.92 10.35 -10.65
C ALA A 65 -24.01 11.86 -10.37
N ASP A 66 -22.91 12.61 -10.52
CA ASP A 66 -22.83 14.08 -10.28
C ASP A 66 -21.66 14.73 -11.08
N GLU A 67 -21.69 16.06 -11.24
CA GLU A 67 -20.66 16.92 -11.89
C GLU A 67 -19.25 16.74 -11.28
N ARG A 68 -19.19 16.45 -9.97
CA ARG A 68 -17.95 16.18 -9.25
C ARG A 68 -17.28 14.89 -9.71
N ASP A 69 -18.06 13.85 -10.03
CA ASP A 69 -17.51 12.57 -10.48
C ASP A 69 -16.84 12.74 -11.85
N PHE A 70 -17.47 13.43 -12.80
CA PHE A 70 -16.89 13.59 -14.14
C PHE A 70 -15.63 14.48 -14.16
N CYS A 71 -15.64 15.62 -13.45
CA CYS A 71 -14.45 16.48 -13.38
C CYS A 71 -13.32 15.80 -12.57
N PHE A 72 -13.64 15.00 -11.54
CA PHE A 72 -12.68 14.11 -10.86
C PHE A 72 -12.09 13.08 -11.83
N TYR A 73 -12.90 12.28 -12.53
CA TYR A 73 -12.44 11.28 -13.50
C TYR A 73 -11.56 11.87 -14.62
N ALA A 74 -11.86 13.07 -15.12
CA ALA A 74 -11.04 13.77 -16.11
C ALA A 74 -9.71 14.28 -15.54
N GLU A 75 -9.68 14.68 -14.26
CA GLU A 75 -8.48 15.07 -13.52
C GLU A 75 -7.59 13.85 -13.23
N VAL A 76 -8.19 12.68 -12.96
CA VAL A 76 -7.48 11.40 -12.80
C VAL A 76 -6.81 10.94 -14.10
N MET A 77 -7.48 11.10 -15.25
CA MET A 77 -6.94 10.78 -16.58
C MET A 77 -5.69 11.62 -16.96
N LEU A 78 -5.35 12.64 -16.16
CA LEU A 78 -4.19 13.52 -16.33
C LEU A 78 -3.10 13.30 -15.26
N LEU A 79 -3.26 12.35 -14.34
CA LEU A 79 -2.25 12.06 -13.33
C LEU A 79 -1.07 11.29 -13.93
N GLU A 80 0.09 11.93 -14.00
CA GLU A 80 1.34 11.30 -14.37
C GLU A 80 2.11 10.89 -13.13
N ILE A 81 2.33 9.58 -12.98
CA ILE A 81 2.98 8.99 -11.82
C ILE A 81 4.47 8.76 -12.13
N GLY A 82 5.34 9.39 -11.34
CA GLY A 82 6.78 9.17 -11.36
C GLY A 82 7.25 8.37 -10.16
N PHE A 83 8.27 7.53 -10.33
CA PHE A 83 8.91 6.80 -9.23
C PHE A 83 10.36 7.22 -9.00
N ILE A 84 10.66 7.70 -7.80
CA ILE A 84 12.02 7.82 -7.28
C ILE A 84 12.31 6.54 -6.50
N GLY A 85 13.11 5.66 -7.09
CA GLY A 85 13.40 4.33 -6.55
C GLY A 85 12.82 3.21 -7.43
N ALA A 86 13.70 2.56 -8.19
CA ALA A 86 13.36 1.44 -9.08
C ALA A 86 13.67 0.07 -8.44
N GLY A 87 13.40 -0.07 -7.14
CA GLY A 87 13.54 -1.32 -6.40
C GLY A 87 12.33 -2.25 -6.58
N LYS A 88 12.23 -3.29 -5.75
CA LYS A 88 11.12 -4.25 -5.79
C LYS A 88 9.74 -3.58 -5.65
N VAL A 89 9.60 -2.68 -4.67
CA VAL A 89 8.35 -1.97 -4.38
C VAL A 89 7.96 -1.03 -5.52
N GLY A 90 8.88 -0.17 -5.98
CA GLY A 90 8.61 0.77 -7.07
C GLY A 90 8.29 0.09 -8.41
N LYS A 91 8.98 -1.02 -8.72
CA LYS A 91 8.66 -1.84 -9.91
C LYS A 91 7.28 -2.51 -9.77
N ALA A 92 6.97 -3.09 -8.62
CA ALA A 92 5.69 -3.76 -8.40
C ALA A 92 4.50 -2.78 -8.44
N LEU A 93 4.62 -1.62 -7.77
CA LEU A 93 3.58 -0.58 -7.78
C LEU A 93 3.37 0.00 -9.17
N GLY A 94 4.44 0.35 -9.89
CA GLY A 94 4.26 0.90 -11.23
C GLY A 94 3.72 -0.10 -12.23
N LEU A 95 4.07 -1.39 -12.13
CA LEU A 95 3.41 -2.46 -12.90
C LEU A 95 1.93 -2.58 -12.53
N TYR A 96 1.60 -2.57 -11.23
CA TYR A 96 0.21 -2.63 -10.76
C TYR A 96 -0.61 -1.44 -11.29
N PHE A 97 -0.07 -0.23 -11.21
CA PHE A 97 -0.72 0.98 -11.70
C PHE A 97 -0.86 0.98 -13.24
N GLU A 98 0.18 0.60 -13.98
CA GLU A 98 0.14 0.51 -15.45
C GLU A 98 -0.92 -0.48 -15.93
N ARG A 99 -1.03 -1.66 -15.29
CA ARG A 99 -2.07 -2.67 -15.59
C ARG A 99 -3.50 -2.15 -15.37
N HIS A 100 -3.67 -1.13 -14.52
CA HIS A 100 -4.94 -0.45 -14.27
C HIS A 100 -5.14 0.81 -15.14
N GLY A 101 -4.30 1.01 -16.15
CA GLY A 101 -4.39 2.13 -17.09
C GLY A 101 -3.95 3.47 -16.52
N LEU A 102 -3.26 3.49 -15.37
CA LEU A 102 -2.63 4.71 -14.87
C LEU A 102 -1.36 5.01 -15.67
N LYS A 103 -1.12 6.30 -15.94
CA LYS A 103 0.02 6.72 -16.75
C LYS A 103 1.28 6.82 -15.90
N ILE A 104 2.24 5.93 -16.18
CA ILE A 104 3.55 5.96 -15.55
C ILE A 104 4.47 6.86 -16.38
N ALA A 105 4.84 8.02 -15.85
CA ALA A 105 5.79 8.91 -16.49
C ALA A 105 7.15 8.23 -16.64
N GLY A 106 7.61 7.60 -15.56
CA GLY A 106 8.87 6.88 -15.56
C GLY A 106 9.53 6.73 -14.19
N TYR A 107 10.84 6.46 -14.23
CA TYR A 107 11.65 6.10 -13.08
C TYR A 107 12.96 6.86 -13.02
N TYR A 108 13.31 7.30 -11.83
CA TYR A 108 14.66 7.70 -11.44
C TYR A 108 15.18 6.74 -10.36
N SER A 109 16.46 6.40 -10.41
CA SER A 109 17.11 5.60 -9.38
C SER A 109 18.61 5.89 -9.36
N LYS A 110 19.26 5.69 -8.21
CA LYS A 110 20.70 5.84 -8.03
C LYS A 110 21.52 5.12 -9.11
N THR A 111 21.04 3.98 -9.60
CA THR A 111 21.64 3.31 -10.75
C THR A 111 20.76 3.44 -11.98
N ALA A 112 21.35 3.92 -13.08
CA ALA A 112 20.66 4.05 -14.37
C ALA A 112 20.13 2.70 -14.87
N LYS A 113 20.81 1.58 -14.54
CA LYS A 113 20.37 0.23 -14.88
C LYS A 113 19.02 -0.10 -14.22
N SER A 114 18.87 0.12 -12.92
CA SER A 114 17.61 -0.15 -12.22
C SER A 114 16.45 0.66 -12.78
N ALA A 115 16.68 1.96 -13.04
CA ALA A 115 15.67 2.83 -13.65
C ALA A 115 15.30 2.38 -15.07
N GLN A 116 16.29 1.97 -15.89
CA GLN A 116 16.06 1.45 -17.24
C GLN A 116 15.22 0.17 -17.23
N GLU A 117 15.53 -0.77 -16.34
CA GLU A 117 14.76 -2.02 -16.20
C GLU A 117 13.30 -1.74 -15.80
N ALA A 118 13.07 -0.85 -14.84
CA ALA A 118 11.72 -0.49 -14.40
C ALA A 118 10.93 0.24 -15.49
N ALA A 119 11.58 1.15 -16.22
CA ALA A 119 10.99 1.85 -17.35
C ALA A 119 10.57 0.88 -18.46
N LEU A 120 11.42 -0.10 -18.80
CA LEU A 120 11.08 -1.14 -19.77
C LEU A 120 9.90 -2.02 -19.32
N LEU A 121 9.86 -2.38 -18.04
CA LEU A 121 8.79 -3.20 -17.47
C LEU A 121 7.40 -2.54 -17.56
N THR A 122 7.34 -1.21 -17.55
CA THR A 122 6.10 -0.43 -17.51
C THR A 122 5.87 0.39 -18.77
N ALA A 123 6.64 0.14 -19.84
CA ALA A 123 6.62 0.92 -21.08
C ALA A 123 6.71 2.45 -20.85
N SER A 124 7.52 2.87 -19.87
CA SER A 124 7.67 4.26 -19.43
C SER A 124 9.09 4.79 -19.66
N THR A 125 9.40 5.98 -19.12
CA THR A 125 10.67 6.67 -19.37
C THR A 125 11.69 6.41 -18.26
N LYS A 126 12.98 6.33 -18.61
CA LYS A 126 14.07 6.44 -17.64
C LYS A 126 14.50 7.90 -17.53
N PHE A 127 14.50 8.43 -16.31
CA PHE A 127 14.98 9.77 -16.00
C PHE A 127 16.40 9.76 -15.43
N ALA A 128 17.15 10.84 -15.69
CA ALA A 128 18.54 10.99 -15.24
C ALA A 128 18.64 11.72 -13.88
N SER A 129 17.61 12.48 -13.49
CA SER A 129 17.61 13.27 -12.27
C SER A 129 16.22 13.32 -11.61
N ILE A 130 16.18 13.74 -10.33
CA ILE A 130 14.93 14.03 -9.60
C ILE A 130 14.15 15.17 -10.28
N ARG A 131 14.85 16.17 -10.82
CA ARG A 131 14.23 17.28 -11.54
C ARG A 131 13.42 16.79 -12.73
N ASP A 132 14.03 16.00 -13.62
CA ASP A 132 13.37 15.59 -14.87
C ASP A 132 12.10 14.76 -14.62
N ILE A 133 12.15 13.88 -13.62
CA ILE A 133 10.99 13.07 -13.24
C ILE A 133 9.91 13.91 -12.55
N ALA A 134 10.29 14.83 -11.66
CA ALA A 134 9.35 15.71 -10.99
C ALA A 134 8.67 16.66 -12.00
N ASP A 135 9.39 17.15 -13.00
CA ASP A 135 8.82 17.98 -14.08
C ASP A 135 7.78 17.20 -14.91
N SER A 136 8.06 15.93 -15.18
CA SER A 136 7.22 15.04 -16.00
C SER A 136 6.13 14.28 -15.22
N SER A 137 5.93 14.59 -13.94
CA SER A 137 4.96 13.88 -13.08
C SER A 137 4.14 14.86 -12.25
N SER A 138 2.87 14.58 -11.99
CA SER A 138 2.08 15.33 -11.00
C SER A 138 2.15 14.70 -9.61
N ILE A 139 2.33 13.37 -9.56
CA ILE A 139 2.48 12.59 -8.33
C ILE A 139 3.81 11.83 -8.40
N ILE A 140 4.63 11.98 -7.35
CA ILE A 140 5.92 11.32 -7.24
C ILE A 140 5.87 10.32 -6.09
N PHE A 141 6.00 9.04 -6.42
CA PHE A 141 6.22 7.98 -5.44
C PHE A 141 7.71 7.86 -5.08
N ILE A 142 8.02 7.96 -3.80
CA ILE A 142 9.35 7.75 -3.25
C ILE A 142 9.43 6.30 -2.72
N ALA A 143 10.00 5.41 -3.53
CA ALA A 143 10.19 3.98 -3.27
C ALA A 143 11.67 3.62 -3.06
N VAL A 144 12.35 4.40 -2.21
CA VAL A 144 13.74 4.20 -1.78
C VAL A 144 13.77 3.54 -0.39
N PRO A 145 14.92 3.00 0.05
CA PRO A 145 15.08 2.56 1.44
C PRO A 145 14.84 3.72 2.42
N ASP A 146 14.22 3.43 3.56
CA ASP A 146 13.77 4.42 4.54
C ASP A 146 14.85 5.44 4.94
N GLN A 147 16.09 4.99 5.15
CA GLN A 147 17.24 5.84 5.47
C GLN A 147 17.60 6.89 4.38
N VAL A 148 17.02 6.79 3.19
CA VAL A 148 17.28 7.68 2.05
C VAL A 148 16.15 8.71 1.90
N LEU A 149 15.03 8.59 2.63
CA LEU A 149 13.88 9.49 2.51
C LEU A 149 14.25 10.95 2.78
N GLU A 150 14.99 11.23 3.87
CA GLU A 150 15.43 12.58 4.21
C GLU A 150 16.38 13.18 3.16
N ILE A 151 17.20 12.34 2.50
CA ILE A 151 18.09 12.78 1.42
C ILE A 151 17.25 13.22 0.21
N ILE A 152 16.24 12.44 -0.17
CA ILE A 152 15.32 12.81 -1.26
C ILE A 152 14.53 14.07 -0.92
N ASP A 153 14.06 14.21 0.33
CA ASP A 153 13.39 15.42 0.81
C ASP A 153 14.28 16.65 0.64
N CYS A 154 15.53 16.59 1.09
CA CYS A 154 16.49 17.68 0.98
C CYS A 154 16.79 18.06 -0.49
N GLU A 155 17.04 17.07 -1.34
CA GLU A 155 17.31 17.29 -2.78
C GLU A 155 16.10 17.91 -3.49
N ALA A 156 14.88 17.43 -3.21
CA ALA A 156 13.66 17.97 -3.80
C ALA A 156 13.37 19.40 -3.34
N VAL A 157 13.59 19.71 -2.07
CA VAL A 157 13.41 21.07 -1.51
C VAL A 157 14.37 22.07 -2.15
N ALA A 158 15.63 21.67 -2.40
CA ALA A 158 16.59 22.54 -3.10
C ALA A 158 16.07 22.93 -4.50
N LEU A 159 15.50 21.98 -5.25
CA LEU A 159 14.90 22.20 -6.57
C LEU A 159 13.61 23.03 -6.53
N ILE A 160 12.88 23.03 -5.41
CA ILE A 160 11.70 23.87 -5.24
C ILE A 160 12.13 25.32 -4.94
N ASN A 161 13.12 25.48 -4.06
CA ASN A 161 13.62 26.79 -3.63
C ASN A 161 14.29 27.58 -4.77
N ASP A 162 14.92 26.89 -5.73
CA ASP A 162 15.50 27.52 -6.92
C ASP A 162 14.51 27.62 -8.10
N HIS A 163 13.24 27.25 -7.89
CA HIS A 163 12.17 27.23 -8.88
C HIS A 163 12.40 26.28 -10.07
N SER A 164 13.30 25.29 -9.94
CA SER A 164 13.49 24.25 -10.96
C SER A 164 12.31 23.31 -11.08
N ILE A 165 11.57 23.07 -9.99
CA ILE A 165 10.35 22.26 -9.98
C ILE A 165 9.21 22.97 -9.24
N SER A 166 7.96 22.71 -9.65
CA SER A 166 6.77 23.30 -9.03
C SER A 166 6.52 22.73 -7.62
N LYS A 167 6.04 23.58 -6.70
CA LYS A 167 5.55 23.16 -5.38
C LYS A 167 4.19 22.46 -5.41
N GLU A 168 3.49 22.48 -6.55
CA GLU A 168 2.14 21.88 -6.68
C GLU A 168 2.16 20.35 -6.79
N LYS A 169 3.35 19.75 -6.78
CA LYS A 169 3.59 18.31 -6.86
C LYS A 169 3.17 17.61 -5.57
N THR A 170 2.68 16.38 -5.71
CA THR A 170 2.35 15.51 -4.57
C THR A 170 3.44 14.46 -4.40
N TRP A 171 4.00 14.36 -3.20
CA TRP A 171 5.08 13.44 -2.87
C TRP A 171 4.58 12.36 -1.91
N ILE A 172 4.67 11.10 -2.32
CA ILE A 172 4.14 9.96 -1.56
C ILE A 172 5.26 8.96 -1.34
N HIS A 173 5.66 8.71 -0.10
CA HIS A 173 6.59 7.61 0.16
C HIS A 173 5.86 6.30 0.50
N VAL A 174 6.55 5.18 0.33
CA VAL A 174 5.95 3.84 0.53
C VAL A 174 6.44 3.12 1.80
N SER A 175 7.24 3.79 2.65
CA SER A 175 7.62 3.24 3.96
C SER A 175 6.40 2.93 4.82
N GLY A 176 6.36 1.71 5.36
CA GLY A 176 5.40 1.31 6.38
C GLY A 176 5.74 1.83 7.77
N ALA A 177 7.00 2.19 8.02
CA ALA A 177 7.52 2.53 9.35
C ALA A 177 7.47 4.03 9.66
N HIS A 178 7.81 4.88 8.67
CA HIS A 178 7.92 6.32 8.87
C HIS A 178 6.64 7.05 8.48
N PRO A 179 6.15 8.01 9.29
CA PRO A 179 5.06 8.88 8.88
C PRO A 179 5.51 9.83 7.77
N SER A 180 4.56 10.36 7.00
CA SER A 180 4.80 11.34 5.93
C SER A 180 5.51 12.60 6.40
N ASP A 181 5.43 12.90 7.71
CA ASP A 181 6.18 13.96 8.36
C ASP A 181 7.70 13.84 8.26
N ILE A 182 8.24 12.66 7.91
CA ILE A 182 9.67 12.52 7.57
C ILE A 182 10.07 13.42 6.39
N LEU A 183 9.13 13.74 5.50
CA LEU A 183 9.32 14.70 4.39
C LEU A 183 9.09 16.15 4.89
N THR A 184 9.75 16.51 5.99
CA THR A 184 9.52 17.78 6.70
C THR A 184 9.83 18.99 5.83
N GLY A 185 10.87 18.92 5.00
CA GLY A 185 11.28 20.01 4.13
C GLY A 185 10.26 20.26 3.03
N LEU A 186 9.81 19.21 2.34
CA LEU A 186 8.77 19.30 1.32
C LEU A 186 7.46 19.85 1.89
N LYS A 187 7.06 19.37 3.08
CA LYS A 187 5.88 19.87 3.80
C LYS A 187 6.01 21.37 4.10
N SER A 188 7.18 21.80 4.59
CA SER A 188 7.47 23.20 4.92
C SER A 188 7.55 24.11 3.69
N ALA A 189 7.95 23.57 2.53
CA ALA A 189 7.90 24.25 1.23
C ALA A 189 6.47 24.36 0.66
N GLY A 190 5.47 23.82 1.36
CA GLY A 190 4.05 23.86 0.97
C GLY A 190 3.66 22.79 -0.04
N CYS A 191 4.48 21.76 -0.24
CA CYS A 191 4.12 20.62 -1.08
C CYS A 191 3.13 19.70 -0.36
N ALA A 192 2.32 18.98 -1.13
CA ALA A 192 1.53 17.89 -0.58
C ALA A 192 2.45 16.68 -0.33
N VAL A 193 2.49 16.22 0.91
CA VAL A 193 3.25 15.02 1.31
C VAL A 193 2.30 13.97 1.89
N GLY A 194 2.59 12.71 1.62
CA GLY A 194 1.83 11.59 2.16
C GLY A 194 2.61 10.29 2.12
N SER A 195 1.93 9.26 2.60
CA SER A 195 2.43 7.91 2.55
C SER A 195 1.35 6.92 2.18
N VAL A 196 1.73 5.97 1.32
CA VAL A 196 0.88 4.86 0.90
C VAL A 196 1.68 3.57 1.08
N HIS A 197 1.30 2.77 2.07
CA HIS A 197 1.99 1.51 2.35
C HIS A 197 1.10 0.31 2.01
N PRO A 198 1.46 -0.49 0.98
CA PRO A 198 0.85 -1.80 0.75
C PRO A 198 1.28 -2.80 1.83
N LEU A 199 0.30 -3.42 2.53
CA LEU A 199 0.55 -4.42 3.57
C LEU A 199 0.95 -5.78 2.98
N GLN A 200 2.16 -5.86 2.42
CA GLN A 200 2.72 -7.06 1.79
C GLN A 200 4.26 -7.06 1.85
N SER A 201 4.85 -8.26 1.87
CA SER A 201 6.27 -8.47 1.59
C SER A 201 6.56 -8.52 0.08
N PHE A 202 7.54 -7.74 -0.37
CA PHE A 202 7.87 -7.64 -1.80
C PHE A 202 8.97 -8.61 -2.23
N GLY A 203 8.65 -9.43 -3.24
CA GLY A 203 9.54 -10.41 -3.84
C GLY A 203 9.94 -10.04 -5.27
N GLU A 204 9.66 -10.95 -6.20
CA GLU A 204 9.76 -10.68 -7.63
C GLU A 204 8.66 -9.65 -8.04
N PRO A 205 8.99 -8.60 -8.81
CA PRO A 205 8.06 -7.52 -9.15
C PRO A 205 6.74 -7.94 -9.81
N SER A 206 6.74 -8.84 -10.81
CA SER A 206 5.53 -9.26 -11.51
C SER A 206 4.57 -10.04 -10.59
N ASN A 207 5.10 -10.98 -9.81
CA ASN A 207 4.34 -11.70 -8.79
C ASN A 207 3.83 -10.75 -7.70
N SER A 208 4.67 -9.80 -7.28
CA SER A 208 4.26 -8.82 -6.26
C SER A 208 3.15 -7.91 -6.78
N ALA A 209 3.19 -7.51 -8.06
CA ALA A 209 2.13 -6.71 -8.68
C ALA A 209 0.80 -7.47 -8.76
N GLU A 210 0.80 -8.77 -9.04
CA GLU A 210 -0.43 -9.60 -8.99
C GLU A 210 -0.99 -9.74 -7.57
N GLN A 211 -0.12 -9.76 -6.56
CA GLN A 211 -0.55 -9.83 -5.17
C GLN A 211 -1.19 -8.52 -4.70
N LEU A 212 -0.75 -7.36 -5.23
CA LEU A 212 -1.31 -6.05 -4.88
C LEU A 212 -2.81 -5.93 -5.15
N GLU A 213 -3.36 -6.70 -6.10
CA GLU A 213 -4.82 -6.84 -6.35
C GLU A 213 -5.62 -7.24 -5.11
N LYS A 214 -4.97 -7.88 -4.13
CA LYS A 214 -5.60 -8.47 -2.94
C LYS A 214 -5.12 -7.81 -1.64
N VAL A 215 -4.16 -6.88 -1.74
CA VAL A 215 -3.53 -6.26 -0.57
C VAL A 215 -4.37 -5.11 -0.06
N TRP A 216 -4.24 -4.89 1.25
CA TRP A 216 -4.75 -3.71 1.90
C TRP A 216 -3.65 -2.65 2.00
N PHE A 217 -3.96 -1.44 1.55
CA PHE A 217 -3.08 -0.28 1.66
C PHE A 217 -3.42 0.53 2.91
N THR A 218 -2.44 1.23 3.46
CA THR A 218 -2.68 2.30 4.43
C THR A 218 -2.24 3.64 3.89
N ILE A 219 -3.04 4.66 4.13
CA ILE A 219 -2.80 6.03 3.66
C ILE A 219 -2.75 6.97 4.87
N GLU A 220 -1.79 7.88 4.87
CA GLU A 220 -1.75 9.04 5.77
C GLU A 220 -1.00 10.21 5.11
N GLY A 221 -1.27 11.43 5.57
CA GLY A 221 -0.53 12.63 5.16
C GLY A 221 -1.40 13.87 5.05
N THR A 222 -0.92 14.84 4.28
CA THR A 222 -1.67 16.06 3.96
C THR A 222 -2.94 15.74 3.17
N GLU A 223 -3.97 16.57 3.32
CA GLU A 223 -5.29 16.35 2.67
C GLU A 223 -5.17 16.09 1.16
N LYS A 224 -4.40 16.93 0.44
CA LYS A 224 -4.16 16.78 -1.01
C LYS A 224 -3.45 15.46 -1.37
N ALA A 225 -2.50 15.01 -0.53
CA ALA A 225 -1.81 13.74 -0.77
C ALA A 225 -2.69 12.52 -0.48
N VAL A 226 -3.51 12.59 0.57
CA VAL A 226 -4.49 11.55 0.91
C VAL A 226 -5.52 11.43 -0.21
N GLN A 227 -6.09 12.53 -0.69
CA GLN A 227 -7.03 12.54 -1.81
C GLN A 227 -6.40 11.95 -3.08
N ALA A 228 -5.17 12.32 -3.41
CA ALA A 228 -4.45 11.77 -4.57
C ALA A 228 -4.23 10.25 -4.43
N ALA A 229 -3.86 9.76 -3.25
CA ALA A 229 -3.69 8.35 -2.98
C ALA A 229 -5.01 7.56 -3.06
N GLN A 230 -6.09 8.08 -2.48
CA GLN A 230 -7.42 7.48 -2.57
C GLN A 230 -7.88 7.39 -4.02
N THR A 231 -7.70 8.46 -4.79
CA THR A 231 -8.02 8.51 -6.22
C THR A 231 -7.32 7.40 -7.00
N ILE A 232 -6.01 7.24 -6.80
CA ILE A 232 -5.22 6.17 -7.42
C ILE A 232 -5.77 4.80 -7.02
N LEU A 233 -5.99 4.57 -5.73
CA LEU A 233 -6.40 3.26 -5.25
C LEU A 233 -7.84 2.91 -5.64
N ASP A 234 -8.77 3.87 -5.63
CA ASP A 234 -10.15 3.71 -6.09
C ASP A 234 -10.19 3.32 -7.58
N GLN A 235 -9.37 3.94 -8.44
CA GLN A 235 -9.26 3.55 -9.86
C GLN A 235 -8.72 2.12 -10.02
N THR A 236 -7.76 1.73 -9.17
CA THR A 236 -7.18 0.38 -9.21
C THR A 236 -8.04 -0.68 -8.50
N GLY A 237 -9.15 -0.29 -7.87
CA GLY A 237 -9.93 -1.17 -6.99
C GLY A 237 -9.18 -1.61 -5.72
N GLY A 238 -8.04 -0.99 -5.42
CA GLY A 238 -7.20 -1.26 -4.26
C GLY A 238 -7.92 -0.91 -2.95
N LYS A 239 -7.91 -1.84 -1.99
CA LYS A 239 -8.55 -1.61 -0.69
C LYS A 239 -7.62 -0.83 0.22
N TYR A 240 -8.14 0.13 0.97
CA TYR A 240 -7.32 0.91 1.87
C TYR A 240 -8.01 1.30 3.17
N SER A 241 -7.19 1.74 4.13
CA SER A 241 -7.63 2.42 5.36
C SER A 241 -6.79 3.66 5.59
N LEU A 242 -7.44 4.69 6.13
CA LEU A 242 -6.76 5.88 6.64
C LEU A 242 -6.26 5.58 8.06
N ILE A 243 -5.02 5.98 8.35
CA ILE A 243 -4.46 5.92 9.70
C ILE A 243 -3.91 7.29 10.08
N GLU A 244 -3.89 7.58 11.38
CA GLU A 244 -3.18 8.76 11.87
C GLU A 244 -1.66 8.53 11.83
N ALA A 245 -0.89 9.59 11.57
CA ALA A 245 0.56 9.53 11.46
C ALA A 245 1.22 8.97 12.73
N GLU A 246 0.69 9.32 13.91
CA GLU A 246 1.17 8.88 15.22
C GLU A 246 0.97 7.38 15.45
N ASN A 247 0.01 6.76 14.76
CA ASN A 247 -0.28 5.32 14.88
C ASN A 247 0.61 4.46 13.97
N LYS A 248 1.39 5.07 13.08
CA LYS A 248 2.17 4.35 12.08
C LYS A 248 3.26 3.43 12.65
N PRO A 249 4.01 3.82 13.71
CA PRO A 249 4.95 2.91 14.35
C PRO A 249 4.25 1.65 14.92
N LEU A 250 3.05 1.81 15.48
CA LEU A 250 2.27 0.68 16.00
C LEU A 250 1.74 -0.21 14.86
N TYR A 251 1.22 0.39 13.80
CA TYR A 251 0.81 -0.31 12.58
C TYR A 251 1.95 -1.15 12.00
N HIS A 252 3.14 -0.56 11.83
CA HIS A 252 4.31 -1.26 11.29
C HIS A 252 4.78 -2.38 12.21
N THR A 253 4.76 -2.15 13.53
CA THR A 253 5.07 -3.19 14.53
C THR A 253 4.11 -4.38 14.37
N GLY A 254 2.82 -4.13 14.16
CA GLY A 254 1.84 -5.17 13.87
C GLY A 254 2.17 -5.96 12.60
N ALA A 255 2.56 -5.27 11.52
CA ALA A 255 2.99 -5.91 10.28
C ALA A 255 4.23 -6.81 10.52
N CYS A 256 5.27 -6.30 11.20
CA CYS A 256 6.48 -7.04 11.53
C CYS A 256 6.20 -8.31 12.38
N VAL A 257 5.25 -8.23 13.32
CA VAL A 257 4.84 -9.39 14.12
C VAL A 257 4.22 -10.49 13.25
N ILE A 258 3.38 -10.11 12.28
CA ILE A 258 2.64 -11.07 11.44
C ILE A 258 3.50 -11.60 10.27
N SER A 259 4.48 -10.84 9.78
CA SER A 259 5.34 -11.25 8.66
C SER A 259 6.74 -11.70 9.11
N ASN A 260 7.53 -10.78 9.65
CA ASN A 260 8.95 -11.01 9.94
C ASN A 260 9.12 -12.03 11.07
N PHE A 261 8.41 -11.83 12.18
CA PHE A 261 8.51 -12.74 13.32
C PHE A 261 7.80 -14.07 13.09
N LEU A 262 6.90 -14.16 12.10
CA LEU A 262 6.41 -15.47 11.65
C LEU A 262 7.54 -16.30 11.06
N VAL A 263 8.45 -15.71 10.27
CA VAL A 263 9.64 -16.42 9.77
C VAL A 263 10.52 -16.88 10.93
N THR A 264 10.76 -16.01 11.92
CA THR A 264 11.51 -16.36 13.13
C THR A 264 10.86 -17.50 13.92
N LEU A 265 9.54 -17.46 14.10
CA LEU A 265 8.78 -18.50 14.80
C LEU A 265 8.84 -19.85 14.07
N LEU A 266 8.75 -19.83 12.74
CA LEU A 266 8.87 -21.05 11.93
C LEU A 266 10.27 -21.64 12.03
N GLU A 267 11.32 -20.83 12.01
CA GLU A 267 12.69 -21.32 12.18
C GLU A 267 12.93 -21.91 13.58
N SER A 268 12.42 -21.27 14.64
CA SER A 268 12.46 -21.83 16.00
C SER A 268 11.77 -23.20 16.06
N GLY A 269 10.56 -23.33 15.50
CA GLY A 269 9.86 -24.61 15.41
C GLY A 269 10.64 -25.67 14.65
N ILE A 270 11.25 -25.30 13.53
CA ILE A 270 12.11 -26.16 12.72
C ILE A 270 13.32 -26.66 13.54
N GLN A 271 13.97 -25.81 14.32
CA GLN A 271 15.09 -26.20 15.18
C GLN A 271 14.66 -27.23 16.22
N LEU A 272 13.45 -27.08 16.80
CA LEU A 272 12.87 -28.06 17.71
C LEU A 272 12.61 -29.41 17.03
N PHE A 273 12.06 -29.43 15.81
CA PHE A 273 11.86 -30.67 15.05
C PHE A 273 13.19 -31.35 14.69
N ALA A 274 14.21 -30.57 14.31
CA ALA A 274 15.54 -31.10 14.00
C ALA A 274 16.18 -31.73 15.24
N ALA A 275 16.07 -31.08 16.40
CA ALA A 275 16.56 -31.61 17.66
C ALA A 275 15.82 -32.87 18.12
N ALA A 276 14.54 -32.99 17.77
CA ALA A 276 13.75 -34.21 17.97
C ALA A 276 14.14 -35.35 17.00
N GLY A 277 15.09 -35.13 16.09
CA GLY A 277 15.67 -36.15 15.21
C GLY A 277 15.16 -36.15 13.77
N MET A 278 14.36 -35.16 13.36
CA MET A 278 13.93 -35.04 11.95
C MET A 278 15.05 -34.50 11.05
N GLN A 279 15.14 -35.00 9.82
CA GLN A 279 16.07 -34.48 8.81
C GLN A 279 15.59 -33.12 8.30
N ARG A 280 16.53 -32.18 8.10
CA ARG A 280 16.22 -30.77 7.81
C ARG A 280 15.37 -30.61 6.55
N GLU A 281 15.60 -31.47 5.55
CA GLU A 281 14.91 -31.44 4.26
C GLU A 281 13.44 -31.90 4.38
N ASP A 282 13.13 -32.74 5.36
CA ASP A 282 11.80 -33.32 5.57
C ASP A 282 10.91 -32.45 6.46
N ILE A 283 11.49 -31.55 7.27
CA ILE A 283 10.74 -30.76 8.25
C ILE A 283 9.73 -29.82 7.58
N MET A 284 10.15 -29.04 6.57
CA MET A 284 9.25 -28.07 5.94
C MET A 284 8.05 -28.75 5.26
N PRO A 285 8.24 -29.81 4.44
CA PRO A 285 7.12 -30.61 3.92
C PRO A 285 6.20 -31.18 5.01
N ALA A 286 6.76 -31.61 6.14
CA ALA A 286 5.98 -32.17 7.24
C ALA A 286 5.13 -31.13 7.99
N ILE A 287 5.65 -29.91 8.21
CA ILE A 287 4.94 -28.86 8.97
C ILE A 287 4.05 -27.96 8.11
N GLU A 288 4.24 -27.93 6.79
CA GLU A 288 3.45 -27.09 5.89
C GLU A 288 1.92 -27.33 6.03
N PRO A 289 1.41 -28.58 6.07
CA PRO A 289 -0.01 -28.83 6.30
C PRO A 289 -0.50 -28.26 7.64
N LEU A 290 0.30 -28.38 8.70
CA LEU A 290 -0.03 -27.85 10.03
C LEU A 290 -0.18 -26.32 10.02
N ILE A 291 0.74 -25.62 9.35
CA ILE A 291 0.70 -24.15 9.20
C ILE A 291 -0.57 -23.74 8.43
N LYS A 292 -0.83 -24.39 7.28
CA LYS A 292 -2.00 -24.09 6.44
C LYS A 292 -3.31 -24.30 7.19
N THR A 293 -3.44 -25.43 7.91
CA THR A 293 -4.64 -25.72 8.72
C THR A 293 -4.81 -24.70 9.85
N THR A 294 -3.72 -24.29 10.49
CA THR A 294 -3.77 -23.26 11.55
C THR A 294 -4.29 -21.94 11.02
N LEU A 295 -3.78 -21.47 9.87
CA LEU A 295 -4.25 -20.24 9.22
C LEU A 295 -5.72 -20.33 8.79
N SER A 296 -6.16 -21.48 8.24
CA SER A 296 -7.56 -21.67 7.87
C SER A 296 -8.47 -21.60 9.10
N ASN A 297 -8.09 -22.25 10.19
CA ASN A 297 -8.85 -22.20 11.44
C ASN A 297 -8.96 -20.78 11.99
N VAL A 298 -7.87 -20.00 11.97
CA VAL A 298 -7.89 -18.59 12.43
C VAL A 298 -8.84 -17.75 11.58
N ARG A 299 -8.83 -17.94 10.26
CA ARG A 299 -9.74 -17.24 9.34
C ARG A 299 -11.21 -17.58 9.60
N GLU A 300 -11.52 -18.84 9.88
CA GLU A 300 -12.89 -19.32 10.04
C GLU A 300 -13.48 -19.07 11.43
N LYS A 301 -12.66 -19.18 12.48
CA LYS A 301 -13.11 -19.21 13.89
C LYS A 301 -12.59 -18.04 14.73
N GLY A 302 -11.66 -17.24 14.20
CA GLY A 302 -10.93 -16.24 14.96
C GLY A 302 -9.81 -16.84 15.83
N THR A 303 -8.94 -15.98 16.39
CA THR A 303 -7.72 -16.41 17.08
C THR A 303 -7.97 -17.19 18.37
N ILE A 304 -9.00 -16.82 19.14
CA ILE A 304 -9.32 -17.46 20.42
C ILE A 304 -9.81 -18.90 20.23
N GLU A 305 -10.75 -19.13 19.31
CA GLU A 305 -11.36 -20.44 19.09
C GLU A 305 -10.50 -21.35 18.21
N ALA A 306 -9.70 -20.79 17.30
CA ALA A 306 -8.77 -21.56 16.48
C ALA A 306 -7.61 -22.17 17.29
N LEU A 307 -7.24 -21.55 18.41
CA LEU A 307 -6.14 -22.02 19.23
C LEU A 307 -6.46 -23.38 19.86
N THR A 308 -5.49 -24.29 19.81
CA THR A 308 -5.55 -25.61 20.47
C THR A 308 -4.26 -25.85 21.24
N GLY A 309 -4.09 -27.04 21.81
CA GLY A 309 -2.86 -27.43 22.49
C GLY A 309 -2.97 -27.47 24.02
N PRO A 310 -1.85 -27.75 24.71
CA PRO A 310 -1.86 -28.06 26.14
C PRO A 310 -2.30 -26.89 27.01
N ILE A 311 -1.95 -25.64 26.63
CA ILE A 311 -2.36 -24.44 27.38
C ILE A 311 -3.88 -24.33 27.39
N VAL A 312 -4.55 -24.42 26.23
CA VAL A 312 -6.02 -24.33 26.13
C VAL A 312 -6.72 -25.40 26.97
N ARG A 313 -6.11 -26.58 27.11
CA ARG A 313 -6.69 -27.70 27.88
C ARG A 313 -6.36 -27.65 29.37
N GLY A 314 -5.51 -26.72 29.83
CA GLY A 314 -4.98 -26.73 31.20
C GLY A 314 -4.10 -27.94 31.49
N ASP A 315 -3.42 -28.47 30.48
CA ASP A 315 -2.57 -29.66 30.59
C ASP A 315 -1.18 -29.28 31.14
N PHE A 316 -1.12 -29.18 32.47
CA PHE A 316 0.06 -28.74 33.21
C PHE A 316 1.26 -29.68 33.03
N ASN A 317 1.01 -30.99 32.91
CA ASN A 317 2.07 -31.99 32.79
C ASN A 317 2.78 -31.84 31.45
N THR A 318 2.04 -31.75 30.35
CA THR A 318 2.63 -31.51 29.02
C THR A 318 3.43 -30.21 28.98
N ILE A 319 2.95 -29.15 29.64
CA ILE A 319 3.70 -27.87 29.72
C ILE A 319 5.02 -28.06 30.47
N ASN A 320 5.00 -28.77 31.60
CA ASN A 320 6.21 -29.06 32.37
C ASN A 320 7.21 -29.93 31.56
N ASP A 321 6.73 -30.95 30.87
CA ASP A 321 7.56 -31.82 30.03
C ASP A 321 8.22 -31.04 28.88
N HIS A 322 7.49 -30.10 28.26
CA HIS A 322 8.06 -29.20 27.26
C HIS A 322 9.20 -28.35 27.84
N LEU A 323 9.00 -27.75 29.02
CA LEU A 323 10.01 -26.91 29.67
C LEU A 323 11.27 -27.71 30.02
N GLN A 324 11.11 -28.94 30.52
CA GLN A 324 12.24 -29.83 30.82
C GLN A 324 13.00 -30.24 29.54
N ALA A 325 12.27 -30.60 28.47
CA ALA A 325 12.89 -30.96 27.19
C ALA A 325 13.67 -29.78 26.58
N LEU A 326 13.10 -28.58 26.62
CA LEU A 326 13.76 -27.35 26.17
C LEU A 326 15.02 -27.06 27.01
N ALA A 327 14.91 -27.08 28.33
CA ALA A 327 16.05 -26.83 29.22
C ALA A 327 17.19 -27.85 29.03
N ALA A 328 16.85 -29.11 28.69
CA ALA A 328 17.85 -30.15 28.48
C ALA A 328 18.51 -30.10 27.09
N GLN A 329 17.76 -29.77 26.03
CA GLN A 329 18.23 -29.95 24.65
C GLN A 329 18.42 -28.64 23.89
N LEU A 330 17.50 -27.67 24.04
CA LEU A 330 17.56 -26.36 23.38
C LEU A 330 17.29 -25.21 24.37
N PRO A 331 18.23 -24.92 25.29
CA PRO A 331 18.04 -23.85 26.27
C PRO A 331 17.79 -22.47 25.62
N CYS A 332 18.32 -22.23 24.42
CA CYS A 332 18.13 -20.99 23.67
C CYS A 332 16.68 -20.73 23.26
N GLU A 333 15.83 -21.77 23.18
CA GLU A 333 14.42 -21.65 22.80
C GLU A 333 13.48 -21.47 24.01
N LEU A 334 14.00 -21.62 25.24
CA LEU A 334 13.21 -21.63 26.45
C LEU A 334 12.50 -20.29 26.69
N ASP A 335 13.20 -19.18 26.50
CA ASP A 335 12.65 -17.83 26.74
C ASP A 335 11.57 -17.47 25.72
N LEU A 336 11.74 -17.90 24.46
CA LEU A 336 10.73 -17.73 23.43
C LEU A 336 9.47 -18.54 23.75
N TYR A 337 9.63 -19.82 24.10
CA TYR A 337 8.51 -20.68 24.49
C TYR A 337 7.73 -20.08 25.69
N LYS A 338 8.43 -19.68 26.76
CA LYS A 338 7.81 -19.06 27.93
C LYS A 338 7.08 -17.77 27.57
N SER A 339 7.70 -16.89 26.79
CA SER A 339 7.09 -15.63 26.37
C SER A 339 5.80 -15.84 25.56
N MET A 340 5.82 -16.80 24.63
CA MET A 340 4.64 -17.15 23.83
C MET A 340 3.56 -17.82 24.68
N ALA A 341 3.93 -18.70 25.60
CA ALA A 341 3.01 -19.37 26.52
C ALA A 341 2.33 -18.36 27.45
N LEU A 342 3.08 -17.44 28.07
CA LEU A 342 2.53 -16.38 28.92
C LEU A 342 1.55 -15.48 28.15
N LYS A 343 1.92 -15.07 26.93
CA LYS A 343 1.01 -14.27 26.09
C LYS A 343 -0.24 -15.04 25.71
N THR A 344 -0.12 -16.35 25.48
CA THR A 344 -1.25 -17.25 25.21
C THR A 344 -2.18 -17.38 26.42
N VAL A 345 -1.64 -17.56 27.62
CA VAL A 345 -2.44 -17.60 28.86
C VAL A 345 -3.25 -16.31 29.03
N ARG A 346 -2.59 -15.14 28.92
CA ARG A 346 -3.27 -13.84 29.00
C ARG A 346 -4.35 -13.66 27.93
N MET A 347 -4.15 -14.21 26.74
CA MET A 347 -5.13 -14.15 25.66
C MET A 347 -6.41 -14.94 25.98
N LEU A 348 -6.28 -16.05 26.71
CA LEU A 348 -7.33 -17.04 26.99
C LEU A 348 -7.98 -16.92 28.37
N GLU A 349 -7.34 -16.23 29.32
CA GLU A 349 -7.86 -16.01 30.67
C GLU A 349 -9.27 -15.38 30.61
N ASN A 350 -10.18 -15.92 31.43
CA ASN A 350 -11.61 -15.55 31.44
C ASN A 350 -12.37 -15.81 30.12
N LYS A 351 -11.77 -16.56 29.18
CA LYS A 351 -12.43 -16.99 27.94
C LYS A 351 -12.45 -18.50 27.84
N ARG A 352 -11.28 -19.11 27.67
CA ARG A 352 -11.10 -20.56 27.53
C ARG A 352 -10.30 -21.18 28.67
N LEU A 353 -9.81 -20.35 29.59
CA LEU A 353 -9.14 -20.74 30.82
C LEU A 353 -9.81 -20.07 32.02
N THR A 354 -9.98 -20.83 33.10
CA THR A 354 -10.34 -20.23 34.39
C THR A 354 -9.15 -19.46 34.98
N PRO A 355 -9.38 -18.46 35.85
CA PRO A 355 -8.31 -17.75 36.55
C PRO A 355 -7.34 -18.68 37.29
N GLU A 356 -7.85 -19.75 37.91
CA GLU A 356 -7.02 -20.73 38.64
C GLU A 356 -6.11 -21.52 37.70
N GLN A 357 -6.63 -21.93 36.54
CA GLN A 357 -5.82 -22.59 35.52
C GLN A 357 -4.75 -21.64 34.97
N ALA A 358 -5.12 -20.39 34.68
CA ALA A 358 -4.19 -19.38 34.20
C ALA A 358 -3.06 -19.13 35.20
N ALA A 359 -3.39 -18.90 36.48
CA ALA A 359 -2.42 -18.69 37.54
C ALA A 359 -1.46 -19.89 37.70
N LYS A 360 -2.00 -21.12 37.66
CA LYS A 360 -1.17 -22.32 37.76
C LYS A 360 -0.21 -22.50 36.57
N ILE A 361 -0.64 -22.18 35.36
CA ILE A 361 0.27 -22.22 34.18
C ILE A 361 1.36 -21.16 34.32
N VAL A 362 1.02 -19.94 34.75
CA VAL A 362 2.01 -18.88 34.96
C VAL A 362 3.06 -19.32 35.99
N GLN A 363 2.64 -19.91 37.10
CA GLN A 363 3.56 -20.46 38.12
C GLN A 363 4.54 -21.47 37.52
N ILE A 364 4.07 -22.45 36.74
CA ILE A 364 4.91 -23.46 36.09
C ILE A 364 5.95 -22.82 35.15
N LEU A 365 5.53 -21.80 34.38
CA LEU A 365 6.41 -21.09 33.45
C LEU A 365 7.51 -20.29 34.17
N GLU A 366 7.21 -19.76 35.36
CA GLU A 366 8.16 -18.96 36.17
C GLU A 366 9.15 -19.83 36.95
N GLU A 367 8.71 -20.93 37.57
CA GLU A 367 9.54 -21.80 38.42
C GLU A 367 10.74 -22.42 37.68
N THR A 368 10.61 -22.65 36.37
CA THR A 368 11.70 -23.21 35.54
C THR A 368 12.76 -22.14 35.16
N SER A 369 12.77 -20.98 35.80
CA SER A 369 13.74 -19.89 35.55
C SER A 369 14.87 -19.84 36.57
N HIS A 370 14.85 -20.73 37.58
CA HIS A 370 15.79 -20.70 38.71
C HIS A 370 16.65 -21.97 38.84
N ALA A 371 16.65 -22.84 37.81
CA ALA A 371 17.38 -24.11 37.82
C ALA A 371 18.66 -24.10 36.95
N GLY A 372 19.17 -22.91 36.58
CA GLY A 372 20.37 -22.74 35.74
C GLY A 372 21.49 -22.03 36.47
#